data_AF-A0A4Q7ZBA7-F1
#
_entry.id   AF-A0A4Q7ZBA7-F1
#
_cell.length_a   1.000
_cell.length_b   1.000
_cell.length_c   1.000
_cell.angle_alpha   90.00
_cell.angle_beta   90.00
_cell.angle_gamma   90.00
#
_symmetry.space_group_name_H-M   'P 1'
#
loop_
_entity.id
_entity.type
_entity.pdbx_description
1 polymer ?
#
loop_
_entity_poly.entity_id
_entity_poly.type
_entity_poly.pdbx_seq_one_letter_code
_entity_poly.pdbx_strand_id
1 'polypeptide(L)'
;MPRLFVRRALFGATLLLTTAAGAAVDGPALYKEHCAKCHAETGQADNWRGYLYFARNFTSPAWQKKMSDNDILEQINDGPRIMPPFRDTLNSEQKAALIKVIRGFGGR
;
A
#
# COMPACT_ATOMS: atom_id res chain seq x y z
N MET A 1 -54.82 16.73 50.04
CA MET A 1 -53.38 17.05 50.03
C MET A 1 -52.69 16.15 49.02
N PRO A 2 -51.80 16.69 48.16
CA PRO A 2 -51.49 16.17 46.83
C PRO A 2 -50.36 15.15 46.88
N ARG A 3 -50.34 14.18 45.95
CA ARG A 3 -49.07 13.66 45.42
C ARG A 3 -49.17 13.44 43.93
N LEU A 4 -48.81 14.52 43.25
CA LEU A 4 -48.54 14.63 41.84
C LEU A 4 -47.15 14.01 41.54
N PHE A 5 -46.91 13.79 40.24
CA PHE A 5 -45.61 13.61 39.56
C PHE A 5 -45.12 12.18 39.29
N VAL A 6 -45.65 11.65 38.18
CA VAL A 6 -44.92 11.36 36.94
C VAL A 6 -43.42 11.08 37.12
N ARG A 7 -43.03 9.82 36.87
CA ARG A 7 -41.65 9.47 36.52
C ARG A 7 -41.65 8.61 35.26
N ARG A 8 -41.58 9.28 34.11
CA ARG A 8 -41.06 8.69 32.87
C ARG A 8 -39.89 9.56 32.42
N ALA A 9 -38.69 9.18 32.83
CA ALA A 9 -37.47 9.66 32.19
C ALA A 9 -37.01 8.55 31.24
N LEU A 10 -37.39 8.68 29.97
CA LEU A 10 -36.79 7.90 28.89
C LEU A 10 -35.38 8.46 28.67
N PHE A 11 -34.37 7.75 29.17
CA PHE A 11 -32.99 8.00 28.77
C PHE A 11 -32.81 7.50 27.34
N GLY A 12 -32.97 8.40 26.37
CA GLY A 12 -32.59 8.16 24.99
C GLY A 12 -31.07 8.05 24.89
N ALA A 13 -30.55 6.82 24.80
CA ALA A 13 -29.16 6.57 24.48
C ALA A 13 -28.96 6.76 22.96
N THR A 14 -28.51 7.93 22.56
CA THR A 14 -28.10 8.19 21.17
C THR A 14 -26.79 7.47 20.91
N LEU A 15 -26.86 6.31 20.26
CA LEU A 15 -25.71 5.51 19.86
C LEU A 15 -24.96 6.26 18.74
N LEU A 16 -23.85 6.92 19.08
CA LEU A 16 -22.90 7.44 18.11
C LEU A 16 -22.24 6.26 17.40
N LEU A 17 -22.70 5.94 16.19
CA LEU A 17 -22.00 5.05 15.26
C LEU A 17 -20.72 5.77 14.80
N THR A 18 -19.61 5.57 15.51
CA THR A 18 -18.29 5.86 14.98
C THR A 18 -17.96 4.79 13.94
N THR A 19 -18.17 5.10 12.67
CA THR A 19 -17.61 4.29 11.57
C THR A 19 -16.09 4.43 11.63
N ALA A 20 -15.40 3.43 12.15
CA ALA A 20 -13.96 3.32 12.03
C ALA A 20 -13.63 3.08 10.55
N ALA A 21 -13.41 4.16 9.81
CA ALA A 21 -12.77 4.08 8.50
C ALA A 21 -11.34 3.59 8.75
N GLY A 22 -11.04 2.35 8.34
CA GLY A 22 -9.68 1.81 8.41
C GLY A 22 -8.72 2.77 7.71
N ALA A 23 -7.60 3.10 8.35
CA ALA A 23 -6.60 4.00 7.78
C ALA A 23 -6.13 3.45 6.42
N ALA A 24 -6.15 4.30 5.40
CA ALA A 24 -5.71 3.91 4.07
C ALA A 24 -4.21 3.55 4.08
N VAL A 25 -3.84 2.50 3.33
CA VAL A 25 -2.45 2.07 3.21
C VAL A 25 -1.63 3.11 2.44
N ASP A 26 -0.56 3.61 3.07
CA ASP A 26 0.39 4.54 2.44
C ASP A 26 1.39 3.79 1.56
N GLY A 27 1.02 3.62 0.29
CA GLY A 27 1.87 2.98 -0.73
C GLY A 27 3.24 3.67 -0.91
N PRO A 28 3.32 5.00 -1.06
CA PRO A 28 4.59 5.71 -1.16
C PRO A 28 5.54 5.45 0.03
N ALA A 29 5.03 5.48 1.26
CA ALA A 29 5.84 5.17 2.44
C ALA A 29 6.37 3.73 2.42
N LEU A 30 5.50 2.76 2.10
CA LEU A 30 5.91 1.35 1.95
C LEU A 30 6.95 1.14 0.85
N TYR A 31 6.78 1.81 -0.29
CA TYR A 31 7.74 1.74 -1.40
C TYR A 31 9.10 2.28 -0.96
N LYS A 32 9.12 3.40 -0.23
CA LYS A 32 10.35 3.98 0.32
C LYS A 32 11.04 3.03 1.30
N GLU A 33 10.28 2.35 2.15
CA GLU A 33 10.78 1.42 3.16
C GLU A 33 11.40 0.15 2.54
N HIS A 34 10.68 -0.46 1.59
CA HIS A 34 10.98 -1.81 1.11
C HIS A 34 11.63 -1.84 -0.28
N CYS A 35 11.30 -0.92 -1.18
CA CYS A 35 11.64 -1.03 -2.61
C CYS A 35 12.72 -0.04 -3.05
N ALA A 36 12.67 1.20 -2.55
CA ALA A 36 13.50 2.31 -3.02
C ALA A 36 15.00 2.11 -2.78
N LYS A 37 15.38 1.23 -1.83
CA LYS A 37 16.79 0.91 -1.58
C LYS A 37 17.51 0.36 -2.82
N CYS A 38 16.79 -0.31 -3.72
CA CYS A 38 17.32 -0.85 -4.98
C CYS A 38 16.67 -0.23 -6.21
N HIS A 39 15.38 0.10 -6.16
CA HIS A 39 14.64 0.68 -7.29
C HIS A 39 14.67 2.23 -7.31
N ALA A 40 15.32 2.84 -6.32
CA ALA A 40 15.37 4.28 -6.07
C ALA A 40 14.01 4.94 -5.84
N GLU A 41 14.00 6.12 -5.22
CA GLU A 41 12.77 6.91 -5.03
C GLU A 41 12.21 7.41 -6.37
N THR A 42 13.08 7.58 -7.37
CA THR A 42 12.72 7.97 -8.73
C THR A 42 12.08 6.82 -9.53
N GLY A 43 12.19 5.58 -9.05
CA GLY A 43 11.77 4.37 -9.75
C GLY A 43 12.69 3.94 -10.89
N GLN A 44 13.81 4.64 -11.10
CA GLN A 44 14.72 4.39 -12.22
C GLN A 44 15.80 3.36 -11.91
N ALA A 45 15.87 2.85 -10.67
CA ALA A 45 17.02 2.09 -10.17
C ALA A 45 18.36 2.83 -10.33
N ASP A 46 18.33 4.17 -10.24
CA ASP A 46 19.44 5.10 -10.44
C ASP A 46 20.26 5.32 -9.16
N ASN A 47 20.57 4.23 -8.45
CA ASN A 47 21.41 4.26 -7.26
C ASN A 47 22.40 3.09 -7.25
N TRP A 48 23.39 3.15 -6.36
CA TRP A 48 24.45 2.14 -6.25
C TRP A 48 23.94 0.70 -6.22
N ARG A 49 22.91 0.41 -5.39
CA ARG A 49 22.35 -0.94 -5.30
C ARG A 49 21.57 -1.33 -6.55
N GLY A 50 20.85 -0.39 -7.14
CA GLY A 50 20.13 -0.57 -8.40
C GLY A 50 21.07 -0.97 -9.53
N TYR A 51 22.23 -0.32 -9.64
CA TYR A 51 23.26 -0.68 -10.60
C TYR A 51 23.92 -2.03 -10.27
N LEU A 52 24.33 -2.24 -9.02
CA LEU A 52 25.02 -3.47 -8.58
C LEU A 52 24.17 -4.73 -8.82
N TYR A 53 22.87 -4.64 -8.58
CA TYR A 53 21.94 -5.76 -8.67
C TYR A 53 21.07 -5.76 -9.92
N PHE A 54 21.31 -4.80 -10.83
CA PHE A 54 20.54 -4.62 -12.06
C PHE A 54 19.03 -4.58 -11.77
N ALA A 55 18.64 -3.77 -10.79
CA ALA A 55 17.25 -3.61 -10.40
C ALA A 55 16.43 -3.03 -11.56
N ARG A 56 15.13 -3.30 -11.55
CA ARG A 56 14.23 -2.86 -12.62
C ARG A 56 14.04 -1.34 -12.56
N ASN A 57 14.30 -0.67 -13.68
CA ASN A 57 13.77 0.65 -13.98
C ASN A 57 12.26 0.56 -14.31
N PHE A 58 11.42 1.13 -13.46
CA PHE A 58 9.96 1.17 -13.59
C PHE A 58 9.44 2.31 -14.48
N THR A 59 10.27 3.27 -14.89
CA THR A 59 9.86 4.33 -15.83
C THR A 59 9.84 3.86 -17.28
N SER A 60 10.36 2.67 -17.58
CA SER A 60 10.39 2.11 -18.94
C SER A 60 8.97 1.86 -19.48
N PRO A 61 8.53 2.57 -20.54
CA PRO A 61 7.18 2.36 -21.09
C PRO A 61 6.99 0.97 -21.68
N ALA A 62 8.04 0.40 -22.28
CA ALA A 62 8.01 -0.95 -22.83
C ALA A 62 7.82 -2.01 -21.74
N TRP A 63 8.51 -1.86 -20.60
CA TRP A 63 8.34 -2.76 -19.46
C TRP A 63 6.94 -2.64 -18.86
N GLN A 64 6.46 -1.41 -18.65
CA GLN A 64 5.12 -1.16 -18.10
C GLN A 64 4.02 -1.79 -18.97
N LYS A 65 4.12 -1.67 -20.30
CA LYS A 65 3.18 -2.29 -21.25
C LYS A 65 3.23 -3.81 -21.25
N LYS A 66 4.42 -4.39 -21.03
CA LYS A 66 4.63 -5.84 -21.07
C LYS A 66 4.12 -6.54 -19.82
N MET A 67 4.29 -5.93 -18.65
CA MET A 67 3.94 -6.54 -17.37
C MET A 67 2.49 -6.25 -17.02
N SER A 68 1.73 -7.28 -16.64
CA SER A 68 0.43 -7.13 -15.99
C SER A 68 0.58 -6.86 -14.48
N ASP A 69 -0.49 -6.44 -13.80
CA ASP A 69 -0.45 -6.24 -12.35
C ASP A 69 -0.22 -7.56 -11.60
N ASN A 70 -0.73 -8.68 -12.12
CA ASN A 70 -0.48 -10.01 -11.58
C ASN A 70 0.99 -10.41 -11.74
N ASP A 71 1.63 -10.10 -12.86
CA ASP A 71 3.06 -10.38 -13.04
C ASP A 71 3.89 -9.58 -12.02
N ILE A 72 3.54 -8.31 -11.78
CA ILE A 72 4.23 -7.49 -10.77
C ILE A 72 3.99 -8.06 -9.36
N LEU A 73 2.77 -8.49 -9.05
CA LEU A 73 2.43 -9.12 -7.77
C LEU A 73 3.26 -10.39 -7.54
N GLU A 74 3.43 -11.22 -8.57
CA GLU A 74 4.27 -12.42 -8.50
C GLU A 74 5.72 -12.06 -8.20
N GLN A 75 6.29 -11.06 -8.88
CA GLN A 75 7.65 -10.60 -8.58
C GLN A 75 7.80 -10.05 -7.16
N ILE A 76 6.78 -9.36 -6.63
CA ILE A 76 6.78 -8.89 -5.22
C ILE A 76 6.74 -10.07 -4.25
N ASN A 77 5.93 -11.09 -4.55
CA ASN A 77 5.82 -12.27 -3.70
C ASN A 77 7.12 -13.09 -3.69
N ASP A 78 7.72 -13.31 -4.85
CA ASP A 78 8.86 -14.22 -5.03
C ASP A 78 10.22 -13.59 -4.84
N GLY A 79 10.37 -12.29 -5.11
CA GLY A 79 11.67 -11.63 -5.02
C GLY A 79 12.70 -12.25 -5.98
N PRO A 80 12.65 -11.93 -7.28
CA PRO A 80 13.58 -12.51 -8.24
C PRO A 80 15.05 -12.13 -7.95
N ARG A 81 15.95 -13.10 -8.16
CA ARG A 81 17.41 -12.97 -7.95
C ARG A 81 17.77 -12.59 -6.52
N ILE A 82 18.06 -11.31 -6.29
CA ILE A 82 18.51 -10.76 -5.00
C ILE A 82 17.46 -9.85 -4.36
N MET A 83 16.33 -9.62 -5.06
CA MET A 83 15.20 -8.94 -4.46
C MET A 83 14.62 -9.85 -3.37
N PRO A 84 14.42 -9.37 -2.13
CA PRO A 84 13.81 -10.20 -1.10
C PRO A 84 12.35 -10.54 -1.45
N PRO A 85 11.85 -11.74 -1.12
CA PRO A 85 10.45 -12.09 -1.26
C PRO A 85 9.60 -11.36 -0.20
N PHE A 86 8.38 -10.96 -0.58
CA PHE A 86 7.44 -10.29 0.33
C PHE A 86 6.11 -11.03 0.50
N ARG A 87 6.01 -12.28 0.03
CA ARG A 87 4.78 -13.09 0.09
C ARG A 87 4.13 -13.07 1.49
N ASP A 88 4.96 -13.36 2.50
CA ASP A 88 4.51 -13.58 3.88
C ASP A 88 4.71 -12.37 4.79
N THR A 89 5.45 -11.35 4.32
CA THR A 89 5.75 -10.14 5.12
C THR A 89 4.83 -8.97 4.81
N LEU A 90 4.23 -8.94 3.62
CA LEU A 90 3.28 -7.90 3.21
C LEU A 90 1.91 -8.51 2.93
N ASN A 91 0.86 -7.88 3.47
CA ASN A 91 -0.51 -8.28 3.21
C ASN A 91 -0.98 -7.84 1.80
N SER A 92 -2.16 -8.29 1.39
CA SER A 92 -2.71 -8.04 0.06
C SER A 92 -2.90 -6.55 -0.25
N GLU A 93 -3.34 -5.76 0.74
CA GLU A 93 -3.58 -4.33 0.59
C GLU A 93 -2.28 -3.55 0.42
N GLN A 94 -1.23 -3.92 1.16
CA GLN A 94 0.11 -3.37 1.03
C GLN A 94 0.72 -3.67 -0.34
N LYS A 95 0.56 -4.91 -0.82
CA LYS A 95 1.05 -5.31 -2.15
C LYS A 95 0.30 -4.56 -3.27
N ALA A 96 -1.01 -4.41 -3.15
CA ALA A 96 -1.81 -3.60 -4.07
C ALA A 96 -1.37 -2.12 -4.08
N ALA A 97 -1.10 -1.54 -2.90
CA ALA A 97 -0.60 -0.18 -2.77
C ALA A 97 0.77 -0.01 -3.43
N LEU A 98 1.69 -0.98 -3.28
CA LEU A 98 2.98 -0.99 -3.96
C LEU A 98 2.84 -1.06 -5.48
N ILE A 99 1.97 -1.92 -6.01
CA ILE A 99 1.71 -2.02 -7.45
C ILE A 99 1.24 -0.68 -8.00
N LYS A 100 0.34 0.03 -7.29
CA LYS A 100 -0.12 1.36 -7.67
C LYS A 100 1.03 2.37 -7.75
N VAL A 101 1.97 2.35 -6.79
CA VAL A 101 3.17 3.21 -6.84
C VAL A 101 4.06 2.84 -8.03
N ILE A 102 4.29 1.55 -8.27
CA ILE A 102 5.09 1.05 -9.40
C ILE A 102 4.51 1.50 -10.75
N ARG A 103 3.18 1.42 -10.93
CA ARG A 103 2.49 1.93 -12.12
C ARG A 103 2.58 3.45 -12.25
N GLY A 104 2.60 4.16 -11.13
CA GLY A 104 2.78 5.61 -11.09
C GLY A 104 4.13 6.11 -11.64
N PHE A 105 5.13 5.23 -11.85
CA PHE A 105 6.37 5.60 -12.56
C PHE A 105 6.24 5.54 -14.08
N GLY A 106 5.30 4.76 -14.62
CA GLY A 106 5.14 4.56 -16.06
C GLY A 106 4.44 5.69 -16.81
N GLY A 107 3.76 6.58 -16.10
CA GLY A 107 3.03 7.73 -16.65
C GLY A 107 3.73 9.07 -16.48
N ARG A 108 5.05 9.08 -16.22
CA ARG A 108 5.86 10.29 -16.04
C ARG A 108 6.77 10.54 -17.23
#